data_AF-A0A507SLW4-F1
#
_entry.id   AF-A0A507SLW4-F1
#
_cell.length_a   1.000
_cell.length_b   1.000
_cell.length_c   1.000
_cell.angle_alpha   90.00
_cell.angle_beta   90.00
_cell.angle_gamma   90.00
#
_symmetry.space_group_name_H-M   'P 1'
#
loop_
_entity.id
_entity.type
_entity.pdbx_description
1 polymer ?
#
loop_
_entity_poly.entity_id
_entity_poly.type
_entity_poly.pdbx_seq_one_letter_code
_entity_poly.pdbx_strand_id
1 'polypeptide(L)'
;MKNLIVMMMGNGKARYCRVVKSNGFAKGIKNVISLGSESKLSAINERYLEIFREKIKEISDNTEPKTIKKMMLDHLCSLKEKNFITNIGINIFYDVIKKLEIFSSLKKSKHKNLEELLKYQIASRILQNTSIIKSFETKDNYLNDIESKKDTFYSLLDVLYENEIEIVKNLNNKIAEMTSRN
;
A
#
# COMPACT_ATOMS: atom_id res chain seq x y z
N MET A 1 -2.91 -31.08 28.45
CA MET A 1 -3.64 -29.92 27.87
C MET A 1 -2.64 -28.84 27.55
N LYS A 2 -2.68 -28.25 26.35
CA LYS A 2 -1.87 -27.06 26.02
C LYS A 2 -2.39 -25.89 26.84
N ASN A 3 -1.53 -25.21 27.59
CA ASN A 3 -1.92 -24.12 28.48
C ASN A 3 -1.59 -22.74 27.91
N LEU A 4 -0.95 -22.69 26.75
CA LEU A 4 -0.61 -21.44 26.08
C LEU A 4 -1.84 -20.84 25.39
N ILE A 5 -2.10 -19.57 25.69
CA ILE A 5 -3.23 -18.80 25.17
C ILE A 5 -2.71 -17.47 24.64
N VAL A 6 -3.27 -17.00 23.53
CA VAL A 6 -3.02 -15.66 23.01
C VAL A 6 -4.15 -14.74 23.43
N MET A 7 -3.81 -13.60 24.03
CA MET A 7 -4.78 -12.59 24.44
C MET A 7 -4.25 -11.16 24.34
N MET A 8 -5.19 -10.23 24.25
CA MET A 8 -4.92 -8.80 24.32
C MET A 8 -4.94 -8.33 25.76
N MET A 9 -3.89 -7.63 26.18
CA MET A 9 -3.83 -6.97 27.49
C MET A 9 -3.57 -5.48 27.32
N GLY A 10 -4.33 -4.65 28.02
CA GLY A 10 -4.14 -3.22 28.09
C GLY A 10 -3.51 -2.77 29.41
N ASN A 11 -2.78 -1.65 29.38
CA ASN A 11 -2.33 -0.95 30.58
C ASN A 11 -2.99 0.45 30.72
N GLY A 12 -4.15 0.65 30.08
CA GLY A 12 -4.84 1.94 30.00
C GLY A 12 -4.28 2.92 28.96
N LYS A 13 -3.04 2.75 28.48
CA LYS A 13 -2.42 3.60 27.44
C LYS A 13 -2.24 2.90 26.10
N ALA A 14 -1.96 1.59 26.12
CA ALA A 14 -1.77 0.79 24.92
C ALA A 14 -2.22 -0.64 25.15
N ARG A 15 -2.58 -1.31 24.05
CA ARG A 15 -2.96 -2.73 24.02
C ARG A 15 -1.84 -3.55 23.37
N TYR A 16 -1.50 -4.65 24.01
CA TYR A 16 -0.44 -5.56 23.59
C TYR A 16 -0.98 -6.97 23.45
N CYS A 17 -0.56 -7.64 22.37
CA CYS A 17 -0.82 -9.05 22.18
C CYS A 17 0.24 -9.86 22.94
N ARG A 18 -0.22 -10.79 23.78
CA ARG A 18 0.65 -11.58 24.65
C ARG A 18 0.29 -13.05 24.57
N VAL A 19 1.31 -13.89 24.71
CA VAL A 19 1.16 -15.30 25.03
C VAL A 19 1.19 -15.44 26.55
N VAL A 20 0.21 -16.14 27.09
CA VAL A 20 0.07 -16.43 28.51
C VAL A 20 -0.06 -17.91 28.74
N LYS A 21 0.24 -18.35 29.96
CA LYS A 21 -0.01 -19.71 30.42
C LYS A 21 -1.12 -19.68 31.46
N SER A 22 -2.15 -20.50 31.29
CA SER A 22 -3.15 -20.72 32.35
C SER A 22 -2.52 -21.50 33.50
N ASN A 23 -2.69 -21.02 34.74
CA ASN A 23 -2.24 -21.72 35.94
C ASN A 23 -3.29 -22.70 36.50
N GLY A 24 -4.41 -22.90 35.78
CA GLY A 24 -5.56 -23.70 36.21
C GLY A 24 -6.72 -22.85 36.72
N PHE A 25 -7.85 -23.52 37.03
CA PHE A 25 -9.08 -22.87 37.48
C PHE A 25 -8.83 -21.98 38.70
N ALA A 26 -9.31 -20.74 38.65
CA ALA A 26 -9.17 -19.70 39.68
C ALA A 26 -7.72 -19.32 40.07
N LYS A 27 -6.69 -19.80 39.36
CA LYS A 27 -5.26 -19.53 39.66
C LYS A 27 -4.63 -18.43 38.79
N GLY A 28 -5.46 -17.75 38.00
CA GLY A 28 -5.04 -16.67 37.12
C GLY A 28 -4.17 -17.13 35.95
N ILE A 29 -3.49 -16.16 35.34
CA ILE A 29 -2.66 -16.35 34.15
C ILE A 29 -1.24 -15.85 34.40
N LYS A 30 -0.25 -16.57 33.87
CA LYS A 30 1.14 -16.13 33.86
C LYS A 30 1.51 -15.58 32.50
N ASN A 31 2.04 -14.36 32.46
CA ASN A 31 2.62 -13.81 31.23
C ASN A 31 3.84 -14.63 30.81
N VAL A 32 3.86 -15.10 29.56
CA VAL A 32 5.01 -15.83 28.99
C VAL A 32 5.86 -14.88 28.15
N ILE A 33 5.25 -14.26 27.13
CA ILE A 33 5.95 -13.31 26.27
C ILE A 33 4.99 -12.32 25.60
N SER A 34 5.48 -11.10 25.36
CA SER A 34 4.76 -10.08 24.57
C SER A 34 5.14 -10.19 23.08
N LEU A 35 4.14 -10.31 22.22
CA LEU A 35 4.32 -10.41 20.77
C LEU A 35 4.48 -9.02 20.13
N GLY A 36 3.77 -8.01 20.63
CA GLY A 36 3.83 -6.64 20.11
C GLY A 36 2.63 -5.79 20.51
N SER A 37 2.62 -4.52 20.11
CA SER A 37 1.44 -3.65 20.24
C SER A 37 0.41 -3.97 19.16
N GLU A 38 -0.87 -3.77 19.47
CA GLU A 38 -1.99 -3.93 18.52
C GLU A 38 -1.71 -3.19 17.20
N SER A 39 -1.34 -1.92 17.28
CA SER A 39 -1.03 -1.07 16.11
C SER A 39 0.06 -1.61 15.19
N LYS A 40 1.11 -2.24 15.76
CA LYS A 40 2.22 -2.78 14.96
C LYS A 40 1.83 -4.09 14.30
N LEU A 41 1.00 -4.89 14.96
CA LEU A 41 0.58 -6.20 14.48
C LEU A 41 -0.51 -6.07 13.42
N SER A 42 -1.49 -5.17 13.63
CA SER A 42 -2.56 -4.89 12.67
C SER A 42 -2.02 -4.30 11.36
N ALA A 43 -0.92 -3.53 11.43
CA ALA A 43 -0.25 -3.02 10.23
C ALA A 43 0.45 -4.11 9.39
N ILE A 44 0.68 -5.31 9.94
CA ILE A 44 1.22 -6.46 9.19
C ILE A 44 0.08 -7.27 8.59
N ASN A 45 -0.94 -7.59 9.39
CA ASN A 45 -2.16 -8.26 8.97
C ASN A 45 -3.28 -7.93 9.98
N GLU A 46 -4.43 -7.47 9.50
CA GLU A 46 -5.54 -7.03 10.37
C GLU A 46 -6.11 -8.20 11.21
N ARG A 47 -6.00 -9.43 10.72
CA ARG A 47 -6.44 -10.67 11.38
C ARG A 47 -5.38 -11.30 12.28
N TYR A 48 -4.34 -10.54 12.67
CA TYR A 48 -3.21 -11.06 13.45
C TYR A 48 -3.62 -11.88 14.69
N LEU A 49 -4.71 -11.50 15.37
CA LEU A 49 -5.15 -12.17 16.59
C LEU A 49 -5.68 -13.58 16.33
N GLU A 50 -6.41 -13.79 15.24
CA GLU A 50 -6.90 -15.10 14.81
C GLU A 50 -5.73 -15.98 14.37
N ILE A 51 -4.84 -15.43 13.53
CA ILE A 51 -3.62 -16.11 13.06
C ILE A 51 -2.80 -16.62 14.24
N PHE A 52 -2.59 -15.78 15.26
CA PHE A 52 -1.87 -16.16 16.46
C PHE A 52 -2.61 -17.21 17.30
N ARG A 53 -3.93 -17.12 17.42
CA ARG A 53 -4.74 -18.11 18.16
C ARG A 53 -4.72 -19.48 17.49
N GLU A 54 -4.62 -19.55 16.18
CA GLU A 54 -4.41 -20.82 15.48
C GLU A 54 -2.96 -21.30 15.64
N LYS A 55 -1.98 -20.43 15.38
CA LYS A 55 -0.56 -20.80 15.42
C LYS A 55 -0.09 -21.28 16.80
N ILE A 56 -0.60 -20.68 17.88
CA ILE A 56 -0.22 -21.06 19.25
C ILE A 56 -0.63 -22.50 19.58
N LYS A 57 -1.68 -23.04 18.92
CA LYS A 57 -2.12 -24.43 19.10
C LYS A 57 -1.11 -25.44 18.56
N GLU A 58 -0.15 -25.04 17.72
CA GLU A 58 0.91 -25.90 17.20
C GLU A 58 2.14 -25.91 18.13
N ILE A 59 2.34 -24.85 18.89
CA ILE A 59 3.52 -24.65 19.75
C ILE A 59 3.43 -25.53 21.01
N SER A 60 4.58 -26.03 21.48
CA SER A 60 4.68 -26.80 22.72
C SER A 60 4.78 -25.88 23.94
N ASP A 61 4.14 -26.27 25.05
CA ASP A 61 4.17 -25.55 26.34
C ASP A 61 5.60 -25.37 26.92
N ASN A 62 6.56 -26.18 26.46
CA ASN A 62 7.96 -26.15 26.90
C ASN A 62 8.87 -25.31 26.00
N THR A 63 8.33 -24.71 24.94
CA THR A 63 9.10 -23.89 23.99
C THR A 63 9.61 -22.63 24.68
N GLU A 64 10.88 -22.26 24.45
CA GLU A 64 11.45 -21.03 25.03
C GLU A 64 10.63 -19.79 24.59
N PRO A 65 10.30 -18.86 25.50
CA PRO A 65 9.52 -17.65 25.19
C PRO A 65 9.99 -16.86 23.97
N LYS A 66 11.32 -16.71 23.77
CA LYS A 66 11.88 -15.99 22.62
C LYS A 66 11.59 -16.72 21.30
N THR A 67 11.71 -18.04 21.31
CA THR A 67 11.42 -18.90 20.15
C THR A 67 9.94 -18.84 19.79
N ILE A 68 9.04 -18.84 20.79
CA ILE A 68 7.60 -18.64 20.57
C ILE A 68 7.38 -17.32 19.84
N LYS A 69 7.94 -16.21 20.35
CA LYS A 69 7.77 -14.90 19.73
C LYS A 69 8.27 -14.89 18.29
N LYS A 70 9.43 -15.47 18.02
CA LYS A 70 10.00 -15.57 16.68
C LYS A 70 9.06 -16.33 15.74
N MET A 71 8.67 -17.55 16.10
CA MET A 71 7.77 -18.39 15.28
C MET A 71 6.44 -17.70 14.97
N MET A 72 5.88 -17.00 15.95
CA MET A 72 4.62 -16.27 15.78
C MET A 72 4.79 -15.10 14.80
N LEU A 73 5.81 -14.25 15.02
CA LEU A 73 6.05 -13.08 14.16
C LEU A 73 6.46 -13.46 12.74
N ASP A 74 7.31 -14.49 12.58
CA ASP A 74 7.73 -14.98 11.26
C ASP A 74 6.51 -15.50 10.48
N HIS A 75 5.60 -16.22 11.15
CA HIS A 75 4.36 -16.68 10.53
C HIS A 75 3.43 -15.52 10.14
N LEU A 76 3.24 -14.52 11.02
CA LEU A 76 2.44 -13.34 10.69
C LEU A 76 3.02 -12.57 9.50
N CYS A 77 4.33 -12.38 9.46
CA CYS A 77 5.02 -11.73 8.35
C CYS A 77 4.91 -12.53 7.04
N SER A 78 4.87 -13.87 7.12
CA SER A 78 4.65 -14.72 5.94
C SER A 78 3.24 -14.57 5.34
N LEU A 79 2.28 -14.12 6.15
CA LEU A 79 0.89 -13.85 5.79
C LEU A 79 0.62 -12.35 5.64
N LYS A 80 1.67 -11.54 5.41
CA LYS A 80 1.53 -10.09 5.30
C LYS A 80 0.58 -9.75 4.16
N GLU A 81 -0.54 -9.14 4.50
CA GLU A 81 -1.50 -8.65 3.52
C GLU A 81 -0.96 -7.33 2.94
N LYS A 82 -0.98 -7.23 1.61
CA LYS A 82 -0.75 -5.97 0.91
C LYS A 82 -2.12 -5.48 0.44
N ASN A 83 -2.62 -4.45 1.12
CA ASN A 83 -3.81 -3.75 0.66
C ASN A 83 -3.38 -2.73 -0.41
N PHE A 84 -4.06 -2.76 -1.56
CA PHE A 84 -3.88 -1.77 -2.62
C PHE A 84 -5.16 -0.98 -2.77
N ILE A 85 -5.02 0.33 -2.98
CA ILE A 85 -6.16 1.18 -3.32
C ILE A 85 -6.28 1.18 -4.86
N THR A 86 -7.49 0.91 -5.34
CA THR A 86 -7.84 0.99 -6.77
C THR A 86 -8.99 1.98 -6.98
N ASN A 87 -8.91 2.76 -8.06
CA ASN A 87 -9.99 3.65 -8.47
C ASN A 87 -10.65 3.09 -9.74
N ILE A 88 -11.81 2.46 -9.59
CA ILE A 88 -12.52 1.83 -10.73
C ILE A 88 -13.00 2.88 -11.75
N GLY A 89 -13.38 4.08 -11.29
CA GLY A 89 -13.89 5.16 -12.14
C GLY A 89 -12.81 5.81 -13.01
N ILE A 90 -11.52 5.53 -12.76
CA ILE A 90 -10.45 6.21 -13.47
C ILE A 90 -10.27 5.77 -14.92
N ASN A 91 -10.77 4.59 -15.27
CA ASN A 91 -10.65 4.05 -16.63
C ASN A 91 -11.21 5.02 -17.68
N ILE A 92 -12.26 5.78 -17.35
CA ILE A 92 -12.83 6.82 -18.23
C ILE A 92 -11.78 7.89 -18.56
N PHE A 93 -10.98 8.33 -17.58
CA PHE A 93 -9.91 9.30 -17.82
C PHE A 93 -8.79 8.70 -18.67
N TYR A 94 -8.46 7.42 -18.48
CA TYR A 94 -7.45 6.74 -19.28
C TYR A 94 -7.87 6.63 -20.74
N ASP A 95 -9.15 6.35 -21.00
CA ASP A 95 -9.72 6.33 -22.35
C ASP A 95 -9.69 7.71 -23.00
N VAL A 96 -10.01 8.77 -22.23
CA VAL A 96 -9.92 10.16 -22.71
C VAL A 96 -8.47 10.53 -23.04
N ILE A 97 -7.51 10.23 -22.17
CA ILE A 97 -6.07 10.49 -22.42
C ILE A 97 -5.61 9.79 -23.70
N LYS A 98 -5.97 8.51 -23.85
CA LYS A 98 -5.60 7.71 -25.01
C LYS A 98 -6.20 8.28 -26.29
N LYS A 99 -7.47 8.67 -26.27
CA LYS A 99 -8.16 9.27 -27.43
C LYS A 99 -7.57 10.61 -27.84
N LEU A 100 -7.16 11.41 -26.85
CA LEU A 100 -6.55 12.72 -27.10
C LEU A 100 -5.08 12.62 -27.54
N GLU A 101 -4.42 11.46 -27.42
CA GLU A 101 -3.00 11.26 -27.78
C GLU A 101 -2.13 12.48 -27.42
N ILE A 102 -2.24 12.94 -26.18
CA ILE A 102 -1.82 14.29 -25.74
C ILE A 102 -0.35 14.58 -26.08
N PHE A 103 0.49 13.54 -26.08
CA PHE A 103 1.93 13.62 -26.32
C PHE A 103 2.35 13.26 -27.75
N SER A 104 1.42 13.13 -28.70
CA SER A 104 1.70 12.74 -30.09
C SER A 104 2.60 13.73 -30.83
N SER A 105 2.60 15.00 -30.42
CA SER A 105 3.49 16.04 -30.95
C SER A 105 4.95 15.85 -30.53
N LEU A 106 5.20 15.15 -29.42
CA LEU A 106 6.55 14.97 -28.88
C LEU A 106 7.28 13.82 -29.57
N LYS A 107 8.61 13.92 -29.67
CA LYS A 107 9.47 12.83 -30.18
C LYS A 107 9.25 11.54 -29.37
N LYS A 108 9.19 10.38 -30.07
CA LYS A 108 8.91 9.05 -29.50
C LYS A 108 9.79 8.65 -28.31
N SER A 109 11.05 9.07 -28.31
CA SER A 109 11.98 8.83 -27.20
C SER A 109 11.64 9.61 -25.93
N LYS A 110 10.90 10.72 -26.03
CA LYS A 110 10.56 11.60 -24.91
C LYS A 110 9.21 11.28 -24.25
N HIS A 111 8.29 10.61 -24.95
CA HIS A 111 6.92 10.43 -24.46
C HIS A 111 6.52 9.02 -23.99
N LYS A 112 7.37 7.99 -24.17
CA LYS A 112 7.00 6.59 -23.89
C LYS A 112 6.40 6.38 -22.48
N ASN A 113 6.90 7.11 -21.48
CA ASN A 113 6.45 6.98 -20.08
C ASN A 113 5.64 8.20 -19.59
N LEU A 114 5.44 9.23 -20.43
CA LEU A 114 4.67 10.42 -20.05
C LEU A 114 3.18 10.12 -19.90
N GLU A 115 2.65 9.23 -20.74
CA GLU A 115 1.26 8.80 -20.62
C GLU A 115 1.01 8.04 -19.31
N GLU A 116 1.90 7.11 -18.96
CA GLU A 116 1.84 6.40 -17.67
C GLU A 116 1.98 7.36 -16.48
N LEU A 117 2.91 8.31 -16.55
CA LEU A 117 3.06 9.33 -15.52
C LEU A 117 1.78 10.18 -15.36
N LEU A 118 1.16 10.60 -16.46
CA LEU A 118 -0.09 11.35 -16.43
C LEU A 118 -1.22 10.51 -15.82
N LYS A 119 -1.36 9.25 -16.24
CA LYS A 119 -2.34 8.31 -15.67
C LYS A 119 -2.13 8.11 -14.18
N TYR A 120 -0.88 7.98 -13.74
CA TYR A 120 -0.50 7.86 -12.33
C TYR A 120 -0.82 9.15 -11.55
N GLN A 121 -0.51 10.32 -12.10
CA GLN A 121 -0.79 11.60 -11.44
C GLN A 121 -2.29 11.85 -11.28
N ILE A 122 -3.11 11.55 -12.29
CA ILE A 122 -4.57 11.64 -12.17
C ILE A 122 -5.08 10.65 -11.12
N ALA A 123 -4.58 9.41 -11.11
CA ALA A 123 -4.98 8.39 -10.15
C ALA A 123 -4.66 8.78 -8.71
N SER A 124 -3.40 9.11 -8.47
CA SER A 124 -2.93 9.50 -7.15
C SER A 124 -3.62 10.76 -6.66
N ARG A 125 -3.86 11.78 -7.51
CA ARG A 125 -4.55 13.02 -7.10
C ARG A 125 -6.04 12.82 -6.77
N ILE A 126 -6.75 11.95 -7.48
CA ILE A 126 -8.16 11.64 -7.16
C ILE A 126 -8.26 10.91 -5.82
N LEU A 127 -7.32 10.00 -5.53
CA LEU A 127 -7.30 9.22 -4.30
C LEU A 127 -6.74 10.02 -3.11
N GLN A 128 -5.74 10.87 -3.35
CA GLN A 128 -5.04 11.67 -2.36
C GLN A 128 -4.62 13.02 -2.95
N ASN A 129 -5.23 14.10 -2.45
CA ASN A 129 -4.82 15.46 -2.79
C ASN A 129 -3.52 15.83 -2.03
N THR A 130 -2.39 15.31 -2.50
CA THR A 130 -1.05 15.53 -1.91
C THR A 130 -0.08 16.14 -2.92
N SER A 131 1.06 16.61 -2.43
CA SER A 131 2.12 17.13 -3.29
C SER A 131 2.69 16.03 -4.21
N ILE A 132 3.29 16.44 -5.33
CA ILE A 132 3.94 15.53 -6.29
C ILE A 132 5.03 14.68 -5.63
N ILE A 133 5.78 15.26 -4.68
CA ILE A 133 6.82 14.55 -3.91
C ILE A 133 6.20 13.40 -3.10
N LYS A 134 5.13 13.69 -2.35
CA LYS A 134 4.45 12.69 -1.53
C LYS A 134 3.72 11.64 -2.38
N SER A 135 3.22 12.04 -3.55
CA SER A 135 2.72 11.12 -4.58
C SER A 135 3.84 10.14 -4.98
N PHE A 136 5.05 10.59 -5.31
CA PHE A 136 6.15 9.66 -5.63
C PHE A 136 6.50 8.71 -4.47
N GLU A 137 6.60 9.23 -3.24
CA GLU A 137 6.94 8.42 -2.04
C GLU A 137 5.91 7.33 -1.71
N THR A 138 4.67 7.49 -2.15
CA THR A 138 3.57 6.57 -1.85
C THR A 138 3.13 5.73 -3.06
N LYS A 139 3.89 5.78 -4.17
CA LYS A 139 3.50 5.15 -5.44
C LYS A 139 3.22 3.66 -5.34
N ASP A 140 3.97 2.94 -4.49
CA ASP A 140 3.87 1.48 -4.35
C ASP A 140 2.63 1.04 -3.52
N ASN A 141 1.85 1.98 -2.99
CA ASN A 141 0.61 1.69 -2.26
C ASN A 141 -0.62 1.56 -3.19
N TYR A 142 -0.44 1.81 -4.50
CA TYR A 142 -1.50 1.83 -5.50
C TYR A 142 -1.31 0.71 -6.50
N LEU A 143 -2.41 0.18 -7.01
CA LEU A 143 -2.36 -0.89 -8.02
C LEU A 143 -1.93 -0.34 -9.40
N ASN A 144 -2.18 0.94 -9.65
CA ASN A 144 -1.74 1.67 -10.85
C ASN A 144 -0.39 2.37 -10.57
N ASP A 145 0.56 1.67 -9.96
CA ASP A 145 1.87 2.23 -9.68
C ASP A 145 2.64 2.55 -10.97
N ILE A 146 3.72 3.32 -10.82
CA ILE A 146 4.67 3.54 -11.91
C ILE A 146 6.00 2.90 -11.50
N GLU A 147 6.51 2.00 -12.34
CA GLU A 147 7.82 1.39 -12.17
C GLU A 147 8.93 2.33 -12.68
N SER A 148 9.00 3.52 -12.08
CA SER A 148 10.01 4.54 -12.41
C SER A 148 10.93 4.83 -11.24
N LYS A 149 12.23 4.95 -11.51
CA LYS A 149 13.19 5.54 -10.56
C LYS A 149 12.86 7.01 -10.33
N LYS A 150 13.30 7.54 -9.19
CA LYS A 150 13.11 8.94 -8.79
C LYS A 150 13.54 9.90 -9.91
N ASP A 151 14.75 9.72 -10.42
CA ASP A 151 15.30 10.59 -11.47
C ASP A 151 14.45 10.54 -12.75
N THR A 152 14.03 9.34 -13.17
CA THR A 152 13.15 9.17 -14.32
C THR A 152 11.81 9.90 -14.13
N PHE A 153 11.22 9.81 -12.93
CA PHE A 153 9.96 10.48 -12.63
C PHE A 153 10.09 12.00 -12.74
N TYR A 154 11.13 12.60 -12.15
CA TYR A 154 11.33 14.05 -12.22
C TYR A 154 11.76 14.52 -13.61
N SER A 155 12.62 13.77 -14.32
CA SER A 155 13.00 14.11 -15.70
C SER A 155 11.79 14.09 -16.65
N LEU A 156 10.80 13.23 -16.41
CA LEU A 156 9.55 13.25 -17.17
C LEU A 156 8.73 14.52 -16.89
N LEU A 157 8.75 15.04 -15.65
CA LEU A 157 8.14 16.33 -15.33
C LEU A 157 8.87 17.49 -16.03
N ASP A 158 10.20 17.43 -16.12
CA ASP A 158 10.99 18.41 -16.86
C ASP A 158 10.61 18.41 -18.34
N VAL A 159 10.46 17.22 -18.94
CA VAL A 159 9.99 17.10 -20.34
C VAL A 159 8.58 17.71 -20.51
N LEU A 160 7.67 17.54 -19.54
CA LEU A 160 6.36 18.19 -19.62
C LEU A 160 6.48 19.72 -19.61
N TYR A 161 7.29 20.26 -18.70
CA TYR A 161 7.49 21.69 -18.57
C TYR A 161 8.15 22.32 -19.81
N GLU A 162 9.20 21.68 -20.32
CA GLU A 162 9.92 22.13 -21.53
C GLU A 162 9.03 22.17 -22.79
N ASN A 163 7.98 21.34 -22.84
CA ASN A 163 7.13 21.19 -24.02
C ASN A 163 5.68 21.65 -23.78
N GLU A 164 5.41 22.37 -22.69
CA GLU A 164 4.05 22.76 -22.26
C GLU A 164 3.25 23.42 -23.39
N ILE A 165 3.85 24.41 -24.06
CA ILE A 165 3.18 25.18 -25.12
C ILE A 165 2.78 24.27 -26.29
N GLU A 166 3.66 23.34 -26.68
CA GLU A 166 3.42 22.42 -27.78
C GLU A 166 2.31 21.42 -27.43
N ILE A 167 2.34 20.89 -26.21
CA ILE A 167 1.32 19.98 -25.68
C ILE A 167 -0.04 20.66 -25.66
N VAL A 168 -0.13 21.89 -25.13
CA VAL A 168 -1.39 22.64 -25.04
C VAL A 168 -1.95 22.98 -26.43
N LYS A 169 -1.10 23.38 -27.38
CA LYS A 169 -1.52 23.62 -28.76
C LYS A 169 -2.08 22.37 -29.42
N ASN A 170 -1.39 21.23 -29.27
CA ASN A 170 -1.85 19.95 -29.81
C ASN A 170 -3.20 19.53 -29.21
N LEU A 171 -3.35 19.69 -27.88
CA LEU A 171 -4.60 19.41 -27.18
C LEU A 171 -5.76 20.27 -27.71
N ASN A 172 -5.54 21.58 -27.85
CA ASN A 172 -6.55 22.50 -28.36
C ASN A 172 -6.98 22.15 -29.78
N ASN A 173 -6.02 21.82 -30.66
CA ASN A 173 -6.32 21.39 -32.03
C ASN A 173 -7.18 20.12 -32.05
N LYS A 174 -6.81 19.10 -31.27
CA LYS A 174 -7.59 17.86 -31.17
C LYS A 174 -8.98 18.08 -30.59
N ILE A 175 -9.13 18.94 -29.58
CA ILE A 175 -10.45 19.30 -29.05
C ILE A 175 -11.28 20.03 -30.11
N ALA A 176 -10.67 20.97 -30.85
CA ALA A 176 -11.34 21.68 -31.93
C ALA A 176 -11.80 20.70 -33.02
N GLU A 177 -10.97 19.76 -33.45
CA GLU A 177 -11.33 18.70 -34.42
C GLU A 177 -12.47 17.80 -33.90
N MET A 178 -12.51 17.50 -32.61
CA MET A 178 -13.57 16.67 -32.01
C MET A 178 -14.89 17.42 -31.79
N THR A 179 -14.84 18.76 -31.68
CA THR A 179 -16.01 19.61 -31.37
C THR A 179 -16.54 20.36 -32.59
N SER A 180 -15.74 20.47 -33.65
CA SER A 180 -16.20 20.90 -34.97
C SER A 180 -17.14 19.82 -35.52
N ARG A 181 -18.43 20.04 -35.30
CA ARG A 181 -19.51 19.30 -35.95
C ARG A 181 -19.39 19.56 -37.45
N ASN A 182 -19.01 18.53 -38.22
CA ASN A 182 -19.49 18.41 -39.59
C ASN A 182 -21.00 18.15 -39.56
#